data_AF-A0AAE3LLF5-F1
#
_entry.id   AF-A0AAE3LLF5-F1
#
_cell.length_a   1.000
_cell.length_b   1.000
_cell.length_c   1.000
_cell.angle_alpha   90.00
_cell.angle_beta   90.00
_cell.angle_gamma   90.00
#
_symmetry.space_group_name_H-M   'P 1'
#
loop_
_entity.id
_entity.type
_entity.pdbx_description
1 polymer ?
#
loop_
_entity_poly.entity_id
_entity_poly.type
_entity_poly.pdbx_seq_one_letter_code
_entity_poly.pdbx_strand_id
1 'polypeptide(L)'
;KLPKLSFVTNDAMGNLGFLKINYEFENIYLIIWGGLILFGLLLTAFSKLKVEDEYTFSMRLNALLWAVLVYYAMFIIFYFFVRGAIHDLYLQYNWFLLLIIYELRFEYLLLSSKRSAYKTEHHKFSHPDDDQQESISGHSKH
;
A
#
# COMPACT_ATOMS: atom_id res chain seq x y z
N LYS A 1 7.82 21.77 49.97
CA LYS A 1 6.68 20.89 49.63
C LYS A 1 6.05 21.45 48.35
N LEU A 2 6.32 20.82 47.20
CA LEU A 2 5.78 21.24 45.91
C LEU A 2 4.48 20.45 45.62
N PRO A 3 3.43 21.08 45.08
CA PRO A 3 2.21 20.36 44.71
C PRO A 3 2.49 19.50 43.47
N LYS A 4 2.26 18.18 43.59
CA LYS A 4 2.16 17.29 42.42
C LYS A 4 0.92 17.70 41.63
N LEU A 5 1.11 18.25 40.42
CA LEU A 5 0.04 18.32 39.43
C LEU A 5 -0.30 16.89 38.99
N SER A 6 -1.28 16.26 39.64
CA SER A 6 -1.90 15.05 39.12
C SER A 6 -2.96 15.46 38.10
N PHE A 7 -2.58 15.45 36.82
CA PHE A 7 -3.58 15.47 35.76
C PHE A 7 -4.33 14.13 35.80
N VAL A 8 -5.59 14.21 36.24
CA VAL A 8 -6.71 13.38 35.82
C VAL A 8 -6.54 11.86 36.01
N THR A 9 -6.85 11.43 37.24
CA THR A 9 -7.70 10.27 37.60
C THR A 9 -7.65 9.04 36.70
N ASN A 10 -6.94 8.01 37.18
CA ASN A 10 -7.04 6.64 36.71
C ASN A 10 -8.44 6.02 36.95
N ASP A 11 -9.29 6.68 37.74
CA ASP A 11 -10.57 6.12 38.19
C ASP A 11 -11.69 6.27 37.14
N ALA A 12 -11.62 7.29 36.27
CA ALA A 12 -12.55 7.43 35.14
C ALA A 12 -12.20 6.51 33.96
N MET A 13 -10.93 6.11 33.83
CA MET A 13 -10.44 5.15 32.82
C MET A 13 -10.52 3.69 33.27
N GLY A 14 -10.57 3.42 34.58
CA GLY A 14 -10.52 2.05 35.12
C GLY A 14 -11.77 1.19 34.92
N ASN A 15 -12.92 1.78 34.56
CA ASN A 15 -14.21 1.06 34.46
C ASN A 15 -14.72 0.83 33.04
N LEU A 16 -14.01 1.30 32.01
CA LEU A 16 -14.28 0.88 30.63
C LEU A 16 -13.48 -0.40 30.40
N GLY A 17 -14.06 -1.56 30.71
CA GLY A 17 -13.43 -2.88 30.52
C GLY A 17 -12.90 -3.12 29.10
N PHE A 18 -13.36 -2.35 28.11
CA PHE A 18 -12.85 -2.31 26.73
C PHE A 18 -11.47 -1.65 26.58
N LEU A 19 -11.10 -0.70 27.45
CA LEU A 19 -9.81 0.01 27.42
C LEU A 19 -8.79 -0.54 28.43
N LYS A 20 -9.05 -1.72 29.00
CA LYS A 20 -8.04 -2.41 29.82
C LYS A 20 -7.00 -3.03 28.90
N ILE A 21 -6.13 -2.19 28.35
CA ILE A 21 -5.01 -2.62 27.53
C ILE A 21 -3.96 -3.17 28.49
N ASN A 22 -3.92 -4.51 28.62
CA ASN A 22 -2.85 -5.18 29.37
C ASN A 22 -1.57 -5.08 28.53
N TYR A 23 -0.80 -4.03 28.75
CA TYR A 23 0.51 -3.85 28.13
C TYR A 23 1.53 -4.75 28.84
N GLU A 24 1.62 -6.00 28.42
CA GLU A 24 2.81 -6.81 28.67
C GLU A 24 4.02 -6.13 27.99
N PHE A 25 5.15 -5.98 28.70
CA PHE A 25 6.32 -5.22 28.21
C PHE A 25 6.88 -5.73 26.87
N GLU A 26 6.72 -7.01 26.53
CA GLU A 26 7.08 -7.55 25.21
C GLU A 26 6.27 -6.94 24.04
N ASN A 27 5.05 -6.46 24.30
CA ASN A 27 4.19 -5.91 23.26
C ASN A 27 4.59 -4.49 22.83
N ILE A 28 5.33 -3.74 23.64
CA ILE A 28 5.61 -2.33 23.31
C ILE A 28 6.54 -2.19 22.10
N TYR A 29 7.51 -3.10 21.96
CA TYR A 29 8.40 -3.14 20.80
C TYR A 29 7.62 -3.41 19.51
N LEU A 30 6.72 -4.41 19.53
CA LEU A 30 5.88 -4.76 18.38
C LEU A 30 4.97 -3.59 17.96
N ILE A 31 4.38 -2.89 18.93
CA ILE A 31 3.51 -1.74 18.67
C ILE A 31 4.31 -0.59 18.03
N ILE A 32 5.49 -0.27 18.55
CA ILE A 32 6.31 0.82 18.02
C ILE A 32 6.83 0.50 16.62
N TRP A 33 7.39 -0.70 16.42
CA TRP A 33 7.88 -1.15 15.12
C TRP A 33 6.75 -1.24 14.09
N GLY A 34 5.63 -1.84 14.48
CA GLY A 34 4.43 -1.93 13.66
C GLY A 34 3.88 -0.56 13.26
N GLY A 35 3.82 0.36 14.22
CA GLY A 35 3.41 1.74 14.00
C GLY A 35 4.32 2.47 13.02
N LEU A 36 5.65 2.32 13.15
CA LEU A 36 6.62 2.93 12.22
C LEU A 36 6.46 2.40 10.79
N ILE A 37 6.30 1.08 10.65
CA ILE A 37 6.08 0.44 9.34
C ILE A 37 4.78 0.94 8.73
N LEU A 38 3.68 0.89 9.48
CA LEU A 38 2.38 1.42 9.03
C LEU A 38 2.47 2.87 8.58
N PHE A 39 3.12 3.72 9.39
CA PHE A 39 3.27 5.14 9.09
C PHE A 39 4.14 5.37 7.85
N GLY A 40 5.21 4.59 7.70
CA GLY A 40 6.06 4.59 6.50
C GLY A 40 5.28 4.21 5.24
N LEU A 41 4.54 3.11 5.26
CA LEU A 41 3.72 2.68 4.12
C LEU A 41 2.63 3.70 3.78
N LEU A 42 2.02 4.31 4.79
CA LEU A 42 1.03 5.37 4.57
C LEU A 42 1.65 6.61 3.91
N LEU A 43 2.81 7.06 4.39
CA LEU A 43 3.54 8.17 3.78
C LEU A 43 3.95 7.86 2.33
N THR A 44 4.39 6.63 2.05
CA THR A 44 4.71 6.20 0.69
C THR A 44 3.48 6.25 -0.21
N ALA A 45 2.33 5.78 0.26
CA ALA A 45 1.06 5.83 -0.48
C ALA A 45 0.64 7.27 -0.84
N PHE A 46 0.83 8.21 0.10
CA PHE A 46 0.50 9.63 -0.07
C PHE A 46 1.61 10.48 -0.68
N SER A 47 2.78 9.92 -0.97
CA SER A 47 3.89 10.65 -1.56
C SER A 47 3.52 11.16 -2.95
N LYS A 48 3.35 12.49 -3.10
CA LYS A 48 3.02 13.12 -4.39
C LYS A 48 4.20 12.95 -5.36
N LEU A 49 3.98 12.30 -6.51
CA LEU A 49 4.89 12.43 -7.64
C LEU A 49 4.63 13.80 -8.29
N LYS A 50 5.68 14.61 -8.37
CA LYS A 50 5.67 15.97 -8.91
C LYS A 50 5.53 15.89 -10.44
N VAL A 51 4.28 15.82 -10.91
CA VAL A 51 3.71 16.24 -12.21
C VAL A 51 2.36 15.52 -12.33
N GLU A 52 1.27 16.27 -12.21
CA GLU A 52 -0.11 15.78 -12.29
C GLU A 52 -0.45 15.47 -13.75
N ASP A 53 -0.17 14.24 -14.15
CA ASP A 53 -0.81 13.59 -15.28
C ASP A 53 -1.94 12.71 -14.70
N GLU A 54 -3.19 12.91 -15.12
CA GLU A 54 -4.40 12.16 -14.65
C GLU A 54 -4.18 10.65 -14.65
N TYR A 55 -3.29 10.17 -15.52
CA TYR A 55 -2.87 8.79 -15.61
C TYR A 55 -2.20 8.24 -14.34
N THR A 56 -1.40 9.05 -13.64
CA THR A 56 -0.68 8.61 -12.43
C THR A 56 -1.62 8.49 -11.22
N PHE A 57 -2.64 9.35 -11.12
CA PHE A 57 -3.62 9.31 -10.03
C PHE A 57 -4.53 8.08 -10.14
N SER A 58 -5.04 7.81 -11.35
CA SER A 58 -5.87 6.63 -11.63
C SER A 58 -5.09 5.32 -11.43
N MET A 59 -3.80 5.28 -11.74
CA MET A 59 -2.95 4.11 -11.51
C MET A 59 -2.83 3.75 -10.02
N ARG A 60 -2.72 4.74 -9.12
CA ARG A 60 -2.66 4.51 -7.66
C ARG A 60 -3.99 3.99 -7.12
N LEU A 61 -5.10 4.62 -7.50
CA LEU A 61 -6.43 4.21 -7.03
C LEU A 61 -6.77 2.78 -7.49
N ASN A 62 -6.42 2.44 -8.74
CA ASN A 62 -6.61 1.10 -9.27
C ASN A 62 -5.72 0.07 -8.55
N ALA A 63 -4.46 0.40 -8.28
CA ALA A 63 -3.57 -0.47 -7.50
C ALA A 63 -4.11 -0.71 -6.07
N LEU A 64 -4.66 0.32 -5.42
CA LEU A 64 -5.29 0.20 -4.11
C LEU A 64 -6.52 -0.69 -4.14
N LEU A 65 -7.41 -0.50 -5.12
CA LEU A 65 -8.61 -1.33 -5.29
C LEU A 65 -8.25 -2.81 -5.48
N TRP A 66 -7.26 -3.09 -6.34
CA TRP A 66 -6.77 -4.45 -6.57
C TRP A 66 -6.15 -5.05 -5.31
N ALA A 67 -5.36 -4.28 -4.57
CA ALA A 67 -4.76 -4.73 -3.32
C ALA A 67 -5.82 -5.09 -2.28
N VAL A 68 -6.84 -4.24 -2.13
CA VAL A 68 -8.00 -4.49 -1.26
C VAL A 68 -8.74 -5.77 -1.68
N LEU A 69 -9.02 -5.94 -2.97
CA LEU A 69 -9.73 -7.11 -3.47
C LEU A 69 -8.95 -8.41 -3.22
N VAL A 70 -7.65 -8.44 -3.55
CA VAL A 70 -6.79 -9.60 -3.35
C VAL A 70 -6.62 -9.91 -1.85
N TYR A 71 -6.41 -8.89 -1.04
CA TYR A 71 -6.28 -9.03 0.41
C TYR A 71 -7.53 -9.66 1.02
N TYR A 72 -8.73 -9.15 0.70
CA TYR A 72 -9.97 -9.70 1.24
C TYR A 72 -10.28 -11.10 0.69
N ALA A 73 -9.96 -11.38 -0.58
CA ALA A 73 -10.11 -12.72 -1.13
C ALA A 73 -9.22 -13.73 -0.37
N MET A 74 -7.95 -13.40 -0.16
CA MET A 74 -7.04 -14.23 0.66
C MET A 74 -7.52 -14.34 2.10
N PHE A 75 -7.99 -13.25 2.71
CA PHE A 75 -8.48 -13.22 4.08
C PHE A 75 -9.68 -14.16 4.27
N ILE A 76 -10.65 -14.13 3.36
CA ILE A 76 -11.81 -15.01 3.38
C ILE A 76 -11.36 -16.47 3.29
N ILE A 77 -10.50 -16.81 2.34
CA ILE A 77 -9.98 -18.18 2.20
C ILE A 77 -9.28 -18.61 3.50
N PHE A 78 -8.43 -17.77 4.07
CA PHE A 78 -7.71 -18.11 5.30
C PHE A 78 -8.65 -18.28 6.50
N TYR A 79 -9.65 -17.41 6.62
CA TYR A 79 -10.65 -17.44 7.68
C TYR A 79 -11.48 -18.73 7.68
N PHE A 80 -11.85 -19.24 6.51
CA PHE A 80 -12.65 -20.46 6.40
C PHE A 80 -11.81 -21.74 6.52
N PHE A 81 -10.56 -21.74 6.04
CA PHE A 81 -9.74 -22.94 5.95
C PHE A 81 -8.81 -23.17 7.16
N VAL A 82 -8.45 -22.13 7.91
CA VAL A 82 -7.46 -22.22 9.01
C VAL A 82 -8.15 -22.10 10.36
N ARG A 83 -7.93 -23.08 11.25
CA ARG A 83 -8.40 -23.08 12.65
C ARG A 83 -7.25 -23.36 13.63
N GLY A 84 -7.37 -22.86 14.86
CA GLY A 84 -6.39 -23.06 15.94
C GLY A 84 -5.34 -21.95 16.01
N ALA A 85 -4.19 -22.22 16.63
CA ALA A 85 -3.18 -21.20 16.94
C ALA A 85 -2.66 -20.41 15.72
N ILE A 86 -2.66 -21.01 14.52
CA ILE A 86 -2.24 -20.35 13.28
C ILE A 86 -3.23 -19.26 12.87
N HIS A 87 -4.53 -19.46 13.12
CA HIS A 87 -5.56 -18.48 12.84
C HIS A 87 -5.39 -17.23 13.70
N ASP A 88 -5.13 -17.40 14.99
CA ASP A 88 -4.97 -16.29 15.94
C ASP A 88 -3.71 -15.47 15.63
N LEU A 89 -2.61 -16.16 15.26
CA LEU A 89 -1.40 -15.51 14.78
C LEU A 89 -1.68 -14.69 13.51
N TYR A 90 -2.38 -15.26 12.54
CA TYR A 90 -2.70 -14.56 11.30
C TYR A 90 -3.51 -13.30 11.54
N LEU A 91 -4.56 -13.36 12.37
CA LEU A 91 -5.34 -12.19 12.78
C LEU A 91 -4.46 -11.14 13.45
N GLN A 92 -3.53 -11.56 14.31
CA GLN A 92 -2.66 -10.65 15.04
C GLN A 92 -1.61 -9.96 14.18
N TYR A 93 -1.26 -10.46 13.00
CA TYR A 93 -0.32 -9.80 12.06
C TYR A 93 -0.99 -9.27 10.78
N ASN A 94 -2.32 -9.29 10.69
CA ASN A 94 -3.04 -8.96 9.47
C ASN A 94 -3.04 -7.45 9.14
N TRP A 95 -2.85 -6.58 10.14
CA TRP A 95 -3.04 -5.13 10.06
C TRP A 95 -2.13 -4.38 9.07
N PHE A 96 -1.03 -4.98 8.60
CA PHE A 96 -0.11 -4.37 7.63
C PHE A 96 -0.10 -5.05 6.25
N LEU A 97 -0.67 -6.26 6.11
CA LEU A 97 -0.59 -7.05 4.88
C LEU A 97 -1.26 -6.37 3.69
N LEU A 98 -2.40 -5.69 3.91
CA LEU A 98 -3.10 -4.93 2.87
C LEU A 98 -2.17 -3.87 2.24
N LEU A 99 -1.46 -3.12 3.07
CA LEU A 99 -0.58 -2.05 2.62
C LEU A 99 0.65 -2.59 1.89
N ILE A 100 1.19 -3.74 2.33
CA ILE A 100 2.30 -4.40 1.64
C ILE A 100 1.89 -4.83 0.22
N ILE A 101 0.72 -5.46 0.06
CA ILE A 101 0.22 -5.90 -1.25
C ILE A 101 0.05 -4.69 -2.18
N TYR A 102 -0.46 -3.58 -1.64
CA TYR A 102 -0.60 -2.32 -2.38
C TYR A 102 0.74 -1.79 -2.87
N GLU A 103 1.73 -1.66 -1.98
CA GLU A 103 3.04 -1.11 -2.30
C GLU A 103 3.74 -1.93 -3.40
N LEU A 104 3.74 -3.26 -3.27
CA LEU A 104 4.33 -4.18 -4.25
C LEU A 104 3.66 -4.06 -5.64
N ARG A 105 2.32 -3.97 -5.67
CA ARG A 105 1.57 -3.87 -6.92
C ARG A 105 1.84 -2.53 -7.61
N PHE A 106 1.92 -1.46 -6.83
CA PHE A 106 2.20 -0.11 -7.33
C PHE A 106 3.61 -0.02 -7.94
N GLU A 107 4.64 -0.51 -7.25
CA GLU A 107 6.00 -0.54 -7.77
C GLU A 107 6.09 -1.39 -9.05
N TYR A 108 5.45 -2.56 -9.08
CA TYR A 108 5.43 -3.41 -10.27
C TYR A 108 4.82 -2.69 -11.49
N LEU A 109 3.69 -2.00 -11.30
CA LEU A 109 3.03 -1.23 -12.36
C LEU A 109 3.93 -0.11 -12.88
N LEU A 110 4.66 0.57 -11.98
CA LEU A 110 5.61 1.62 -12.34
C LEU A 110 6.81 1.09 -13.14
N LEU A 111 7.35 -0.08 -12.78
CA LEU A 111 8.43 -0.70 -13.55
C LEU A 111 7.94 -1.21 -14.91
N SER A 112 6.70 -1.64 -15.01
CA SER A 112 6.11 -2.09 -16.27
C SER A 112 5.91 -0.93 -17.24
N SER A 113 5.40 0.21 -16.77
CA SER A 113 5.16 1.38 -17.62
C SER A 113 6.47 1.94 -18.21
N LYS A 114 7.54 2.01 -17.40
CA LYS A 114 8.88 2.44 -17.84
C LYS A 114 9.47 1.53 -18.92
N ARG A 115 9.29 0.20 -18.79
CA ARG A 115 9.78 -0.76 -19.79
C ARG A 115 9.08 -0.62 -21.13
N SER A 116 7.77 -0.34 -21.14
CA SER A 116 7.03 -0.09 -22.38
C SER A 116 7.52 1.16 -23.10
N ALA A 117 7.79 2.25 -22.38
CA ALA A 117 8.35 3.47 -22.95
C ALA A 117 9.74 3.23 -23.59
N TYR A 118 10.63 2.56 -22.87
CA TYR A 118 11.97 2.21 -23.37
C TYR A 118 11.92 1.32 -24.62
N LYS A 119 11.01 0.33 -24.66
CA LYS A 119 10.86 -0.56 -25.81
C LYS A 119 10.42 0.20 -27.07
N THR A 120 9.53 1.18 -26.93
CA THR A 120 9.07 2.02 -28.04
C THR A 120 10.18 2.90 -28.58
N GLU A 121 10.98 3.53 -27.70
CA GLU A 121 12.13 4.35 -28.12
C GLU A 121 13.19 3.50 -28.81
N HIS A 122 13.51 2.33 -28.27
CA HIS A 122 14.47 1.42 -28.92
C HIS A 122 13.96 0.90 -30.25
N HIS A 123 12.67 0.56 -30.38
CA HIS A 123 12.11 0.12 -31.66
C HIS A 123 12.25 1.22 -32.72
N LYS A 124 11.89 2.46 -32.38
CA LYS A 124 12.04 3.66 -33.23
C LYS A 124 13.50 3.92 -33.65
N PHE A 125 14.46 3.71 -32.76
CA PHE A 125 15.89 3.81 -33.10
C PHE A 125 16.42 2.62 -33.90
N SER A 126 15.84 1.43 -33.74
CA SER A 126 16.29 0.21 -34.43
C SER A 126 15.76 0.08 -35.85
N HIS A 127 14.60 0.69 -36.15
CA HIS A 127 13.95 0.69 -37.46
C HIS A 127 13.42 2.10 -37.78
N PRO A 128 14.28 3.03 -38.22
CA PRO A 128 13.90 4.43 -38.44
C PRO A 128 13.00 4.66 -39.66
N ASP A 129 12.89 3.68 -40.56
CA ASP A 129 12.13 3.79 -41.82
C ASP A 129 10.62 3.51 -41.65
N ASP A 130 10.21 2.87 -40.55
CA ASP A 130 8.80 2.51 -40.28
C ASP A 130 7.93 3.76 -39.99
N ASP A 131 8.46 4.74 -39.25
CA ASP A 131 7.76 6.02 -38.97
C ASP A 131 7.62 6.90 -40.23
N GLN A 132 8.55 6.78 -41.19
CA GLN A 132 8.51 7.55 -42.44
C GLN A 132 7.37 7.06 -43.35
N GLN A 133 7.14 5.74 -43.42
CA GLN A 133 6.08 5.15 -44.25
C GLN A 133 4.67 5.41 -43.70
N GLU A 134 4.50 5.44 -42.37
CA GLU A 134 3.20 5.72 -41.75
C GLU A 134 2.75 7.18 -42.02
N SER A 135 3.69 8.12 -42.05
CA SER A 135 3.44 9.53 -42.39
C SER A 135 3.04 9.75 -43.87
N ILE A 136 3.62 8.97 -44.79
CA ILE A 136 3.32 9.03 -46.24
C ILE A 136 1.97 8.36 -46.55
N SER A 137 1.63 7.26 -45.86
CA SER A 137 0.34 6.59 -46.06
C SER A 137 -0.86 7.38 -45.50
N GLY A 138 -0.64 8.16 -44.43
CA GLY A 138 -1.66 9.05 -43.86
C GLY A 138 -2.00 10.25 -44.76
N HIS A 139 -1.04 10.73 -45.55
CA HIS A 139 -1.26 11.86 -46.47
C HIS A 139 -1.99 11.46 -47.77
N SER A 140 -1.95 10.19 -48.17
CA SER A 140 -2.60 9.69 -49.40
C SER A 140 -4.09 9.34 -49.24
N LYS A 141 -4.66 9.46 -48.03
CA LYS A 141 -6.07 9.12 -47.75
C LYS A 141 -7.02 10.32 -47.66
N HIS A 142 -6.57 11.52 -48.06
CA HIS A 142 -7.42 12.71 -48.18
C HIS A 142 -7.53 13.18 -49.62
#